data_AF-A0A3B9P1F4-F1
#
_entry.id   AF-A0A3B9P1F4-F1
#
_cell.length_a   1.000
_cell.length_b   1.000
_cell.length_c   1.000
_cell.angle_alpha   90.00
_cell.angle_beta   90.00
_cell.angle_gamma   90.00
#
_symmetry.space_group_name_H-M   'P 1'
#
loop_
_entity.id
_entity.type
_entity.pdbx_description
1 polymer ?
#
loop_
_entity_poly.entity_id
_entity_poly.type
_entity_poly.pdbx_seq_one_letter_code
_entity_poly.pdbx_strand_id
1 'polypeptide(L)'
;AKIDHILYKFEVYKVFMGISDRAADSFSSHTDCRLGKWYFQGDGKNCYSKLDGYAAVANPHMAFHQHGKEAVAAFQSGEAIRGMGLVAMMEAESMEVLTALERIAVAGEGDNSLLCHSPSKMAA
;
A
#
# COMPACT_ATOMS: atom_id res chain seq x y z
N ALA A 1 -7.23 3.92 1.04
CA ALA A 1 -6.21 2.96 0.61
C ALA A 1 -6.14 2.86 -0.92
N LYS A 2 -7.11 2.25 -1.62
CA LYS A 2 -7.05 2.04 -3.09
C LYS A 2 -6.80 3.34 -3.89
N ILE A 3 -7.58 4.40 -3.62
CA ILE A 3 -7.39 5.72 -4.27
C ILE A 3 -6.03 6.34 -3.94
N ASP A 4 -5.55 6.21 -2.69
CA ASP A 4 -4.25 6.79 -2.29
C ASP A 4 -3.09 6.16 -3.06
N HIS A 5 -3.12 4.85 -3.28
CA HIS A 5 -2.10 4.16 -4.10
C HIS A 5 -2.16 4.62 -5.56
N ILE A 6 -3.36 4.77 -6.12
CA ILE A 6 -3.52 5.28 -7.49
C ILE A 6 -2.91 6.68 -7.61
N LEU A 7 -3.22 7.57 -6.66
CA LEU A 7 -2.64 8.91 -6.63
C LEU A 7 -1.12 8.87 -6.47
N TYR A 8 -0.59 8.04 -5.58
CA TYR A 8 0.86 7.87 -5.41
C TYR A 8 1.55 7.46 -6.72
N LYS A 9 0.99 6.47 -7.44
CA LYS A 9 1.51 6.04 -8.74
C LYS A 9 1.49 7.18 -9.76
N PHE A 10 0.39 7.93 -9.83
CA PHE A 10 0.30 9.09 -10.71
C PHE A 10 1.36 10.15 -10.39
N GLU A 11 1.67 10.39 -9.11
CA GLU A 11 2.76 11.29 -8.73
C GLU A 11 4.12 10.81 -9.26
N VAL A 12 4.41 9.50 -9.19
CA VAL A 12 5.63 8.92 -9.78
C VAL A 12 5.63 9.08 -11.30
N TYR A 13 4.51 8.79 -11.96
CA TYR A 13 4.38 8.91 -13.42
C TYR A 13 4.59 10.33 -13.92
N LYS A 14 4.06 11.34 -13.20
CA LYS A 14 4.28 12.74 -13.54
C LYS A 14 5.75 13.12 -13.56
N VAL A 15 6.58 12.52 -12.68
CA VAL A 15 8.03 12.73 -12.71
C VAL A 15 8.63 12.15 -14.00
N PHE A 16 8.29 10.90 -14.34
CA PHE A 16 8.79 10.24 -15.55
C PHE A 16 8.32 10.92 -16.85
N MET A 17 7.15 11.55 -16.83
CA MET A 17 6.60 12.32 -17.95
C MET A 17 7.17 13.74 -18.04
N GLY A 18 8.03 14.17 -17.10
CA GLY A 18 8.55 15.54 -17.04
C GLY A 18 7.49 16.58 -16.68
N ILE A 19 6.35 16.16 -16.15
CA ILE A 19 5.25 17.04 -15.69
C ILE A 19 5.54 17.57 -14.28
N SER A 20 6.38 16.88 -13.50
CA SER A 20 6.75 17.26 -12.13
C SER A 20 8.23 17.02 -11.86
N ASP A 21 8.82 17.90 -11.08
CA ASP A 21 10.20 17.84 -10.55
C ASP A 21 10.26 17.30 -9.11
N ARG A 22 9.16 16.71 -8.63
CA ARG A 22 9.03 16.23 -7.25
C ARG A 22 10.18 15.30 -6.87
N ALA A 23 10.89 15.63 -5.79
CA ALA A 23 12.01 14.86 -5.29
C ALA A 23 11.58 13.54 -4.63
N ALA A 24 12.42 12.51 -4.71
CA ALA A 24 12.13 11.17 -4.19
C ALA A 24 11.81 11.14 -2.68
N ASP A 25 12.49 11.97 -1.89
CA ASP A 25 12.31 12.08 -0.43
C ASP A 25 10.96 12.68 -0.02
N SER A 26 10.36 13.49 -0.89
CA SER A 26 9.04 14.11 -0.68
C SER A 26 7.87 13.13 -0.84
N PHE A 27 8.11 11.91 -1.33
CA PHE A 27 7.09 10.86 -1.37
C PHE A 27 6.91 10.25 0.03
N SER A 28 5.66 9.98 0.41
CA SER A 28 5.35 9.38 1.71
C SER A 28 6.02 8.01 1.88
N SER A 29 6.41 7.69 3.10
CA SER A 29 6.81 6.33 3.48
C SER A 29 5.57 5.43 3.64
N HIS A 30 5.80 4.11 3.63
CA HIS A 30 4.75 3.14 3.92
C HIS A 30 4.22 3.24 5.36
N THR A 31 4.92 3.88 6.29
CA THR A 31 4.42 4.08 7.67
C THR A 31 3.61 5.36 7.81
N ASP A 32 3.93 6.40 7.02
CA ASP A 32 3.30 7.72 7.13
C ASP A 32 2.05 7.87 6.24
N CYS A 33 1.89 6.98 5.26
CA CYS A 33 0.70 6.96 4.42
C CYS A 33 -0.54 6.52 5.20
N ARG A 34 -1.74 6.81 4.68
CA ARG A 34 -3.01 6.48 5.35
C ARG A 34 -3.16 4.98 5.61
N LEU A 35 -2.75 4.12 4.66
CA LEU A 35 -2.76 2.68 4.85
C LEU A 35 -1.76 2.24 5.93
N GLY A 36 -0.57 2.84 5.97
CA GLY A 36 0.45 2.61 7.00
C GLY A 36 -0.06 2.92 8.40
N LYS A 37 -0.67 4.09 8.56
CA LYS A 37 -1.28 4.49 9.83
C LYS A 37 -2.37 3.51 10.27
N TRP A 38 -3.24 3.11 9.36
CA TRP A 38 -4.25 2.09 9.62
C TRP A 38 -3.63 0.75 10.02
N TYR A 39 -2.57 0.34 9.31
CA TYR A 39 -1.85 -0.91 9.54
C TYR A 39 -1.16 -0.91 10.91
N PHE A 40 -0.31 0.06 11.22
CA PHE A 40 0.55 0.02 12.42
C PHE A 40 -0.10 0.58 13.70
N GLN A 41 -1.05 1.50 13.59
CA GLN A 41 -1.51 2.31 14.73
C GLN A 41 -3.04 2.35 14.89
N GLY A 42 -3.80 2.09 13.84
CA GLY A 42 -5.26 2.20 13.84
C GLY A 42 -5.99 0.88 13.98
N ASP A 43 -7.25 0.89 13.54
CA ASP A 43 -8.15 -0.25 13.60
C ASP A 43 -7.60 -1.49 12.89
N GLY A 44 -6.79 -1.32 11.84
CA GLY A 44 -6.12 -2.44 11.17
C GLY A 44 -5.38 -3.33 12.17
N LYS A 45 -4.54 -2.73 13.02
CA LYS A 45 -3.83 -3.45 14.08
C LYS A 45 -4.78 -4.02 15.13
N ASN A 46 -5.73 -3.22 15.59
CA ASN A 46 -6.56 -3.58 16.73
C ASN A 46 -7.60 -4.66 16.39
N CYS A 47 -8.08 -4.68 15.15
CA CYS A 47 -9.27 -5.41 14.75
C CYS A 47 -9.05 -6.41 13.62
N TYR A 48 -8.01 -6.21 12.80
CA TYR A 48 -7.77 -7.02 11.60
C TYR A 48 -6.44 -7.80 11.67
N SER A 49 -5.61 -7.58 12.69
CA SER A 49 -4.27 -8.19 12.80
C SER A 49 -4.23 -9.71 12.87
N LYS A 50 -5.36 -10.35 13.18
CA LYS A 50 -5.51 -11.81 13.21
C LYS A 50 -5.84 -12.40 11.84
N LEU A 51 -6.19 -11.58 10.85
CA LEU A 51 -6.52 -12.04 9.51
C LEU A 51 -5.24 -12.26 8.71
N ASP A 52 -5.16 -13.38 7.98
CA ASP A 52 -4.02 -13.69 7.10
C ASP A 52 -3.76 -12.55 6.09
N GLY A 53 -4.82 -11.99 5.53
CA GLY A 53 -4.74 -10.86 4.61
C GLY A 53 -4.07 -9.63 5.21
N TYR A 54 -4.17 -9.41 6.53
CA TYR A 54 -3.48 -8.30 7.19
C TYR A 54 -1.97 -8.54 7.16
N ALA A 55 -1.48 -9.70 7.60
CA ALA A 55 -0.05 -10.02 7.58
C ALA A 55 0.53 -9.93 6.14
N ALA A 56 -0.26 -10.33 5.14
CA ALA A 56 0.13 -10.28 3.73
C ALA A 56 0.33 -8.85 3.18
N VAL A 57 -0.20 -7.80 3.83
CA VAL A 57 -0.01 -6.40 3.37
C VAL A 57 1.41 -5.90 3.62
N ALA A 58 2.07 -6.34 4.69
CA ALA A 58 3.26 -5.68 5.23
C ALA A 58 4.40 -5.50 4.20
N ASN A 59 4.83 -6.62 3.61
CA ASN A 59 5.96 -6.66 2.69
C ASN A 59 5.68 -5.94 1.36
N PRO A 60 4.59 -6.24 0.62
CA PRO A 60 4.34 -5.56 -0.64
C PRO A 60 4.07 -4.06 -0.45
N HIS A 61 3.49 -3.64 0.67
CA HIS A 61 3.27 -2.22 0.95
C HIS A 61 4.58 -1.46 1.19
N MET A 62 5.53 -2.05 1.92
CA MET A 62 6.86 -1.49 2.10
C MET A 62 7.60 -1.40 0.76
N ALA A 63 7.60 -2.48 -0.02
CA ALA A 63 8.26 -2.55 -1.32
C ALA A 63 7.68 -1.56 -2.33
N PHE A 64 6.35 -1.42 -2.41
CA PHE A 64 5.66 -0.44 -3.25
C PHE A 64 6.21 0.99 -3.04
N HIS A 65 6.28 1.43 -1.78
CA HIS A 65 6.79 2.75 -1.46
C HIS A 65 8.29 2.88 -1.75
N GLN A 66 9.07 1.84 -1.43
CA GLN A 66 10.51 1.82 -1.65
C GLN A 66 10.84 1.93 -3.15
N HIS A 67 10.27 1.07 -3.98
CA HIS A 67 10.49 1.09 -5.42
C HIS A 67 10.00 2.38 -6.08
N GLY A 68 8.88 2.96 -5.62
CA GLY A 68 8.44 4.27 -6.12
C GLY A 68 9.45 5.39 -5.85
N LYS A 69 10.05 5.43 -4.65
CA LYS A 69 11.09 6.41 -4.31
C LYS A 69 12.38 6.18 -5.09
N GLU A 70 12.82 4.93 -5.15
CA GLU A 70 14.01 4.55 -5.91
C GLU A 70 13.85 4.81 -7.41
N ALA A 71 12.65 4.61 -7.97
CA ALA A 71 12.35 4.89 -9.36
C ALA A 71 12.55 6.38 -9.68
N VAL A 72 12.02 7.26 -8.84
CA VAL A 72 12.18 8.72 -8.97
C VAL A 72 13.66 9.11 -8.85
N ALA A 73 14.36 8.57 -7.85
CA ALA A 73 15.78 8.84 -7.66
C ALA A 73 16.64 8.39 -8.86
N ALA A 74 16.38 7.18 -9.37
CA ALA A 74 17.07 6.64 -10.55
C ALA A 74 16.77 7.45 -11.82
N PHE A 75 15.52 7.89 -12.00
CA PHE A 75 15.18 8.74 -13.14
C PHE A 75 15.91 10.09 -13.08
N GLN A 76 15.94 10.72 -11.90
CA GLN A 76 16.62 12.00 -11.68
C GLN A 76 18.15 11.90 -11.78
N SER A 77 18.75 10.73 -11.51
CA SER A 77 20.18 10.47 -11.72
C SER A 77 20.56 10.15 -13.18
N GLY A 78 19.60 10.15 -14.11
CA GLY A 78 19.81 9.79 -15.51
C GLY A 78 19.77 8.28 -15.79
N GLU A 79 19.44 7.46 -14.80
CA GLU A 79 19.31 6.01 -14.92
C GLU A 79 17.88 5.60 -15.33
N ALA A 80 17.36 6.17 -16.42
CA ALA A 80 15.94 6.02 -16.82
C ALA A 80 15.49 4.56 -17.00
N ILE A 81 16.34 3.68 -17.55
CA ILE A 81 16.02 2.25 -17.72
C ILE A 81 15.83 1.55 -16.37
N ARG A 82 16.71 1.82 -15.41
CA ARG A 82 16.58 1.31 -14.04
C ARG A 82 15.32 1.86 -13.38
N GLY A 83 15.05 3.16 -13.57
CA GLY A 83 13.83 3.80 -13.10
C GLY A 83 12.56 3.11 -13.60
N MET A 84 12.48 2.78 -14.90
CA MET A 84 11.33 2.06 -15.45
C MET A 84 11.19 0.64 -14.88
N GLY A 85 12.31 -0.07 -14.65
CA GLY A 85 12.28 -1.36 -13.97
C GLY A 85 11.70 -1.27 -12.55
N LEU A 86 12.08 -0.23 -11.80
CA LEU A 86 11.55 0.05 -10.46
C LEU A 86 10.06 0.42 -10.49
N VAL A 87 9.61 1.17 -11.51
CA VAL A 87 8.18 1.43 -11.72
C VAL A 87 7.41 0.13 -11.98
N ALA A 88 7.94 -0.77 -12.80
CA ALA A 88 7.29 -2.05 -13.07
C ALA A 88 7.17 -2.92 -11.80
N MET A 89 8.21 -2.92 -10.96
CA MET A 89 8.15 -3.58 -9.65
C MET A 89 7.08 -2.93 -8.77
N MET A 90 7.10 -1.60 -8.63
CA MET A 90 6.08 -0.84 -7.88
C MET A 90 4.65 -1.21 -8.32
N GLU A 91 4.38 -1.35 -9.62
CA GLU A 91 3.05 -1.81 -10.08
C GLU A 91 2.71 -3.23 -9.60
N ALA A 92 3.67 -4.16 -9.68
CA ALA A 92 3.47 -5.52 -9.22
C ALA A 92 3.16 -5.55 -7.72
N GLU A 93 3.91 -4.82 -6.89
CA GLU A 93 3.62 -4.78 -5.45
C GLU A 93 2.31 -4.04 -5.14
N SER A 94 1.93 -3.05 -5.94
CA SER A 94 0.61 -2.42 -5.83
C SER A 94 -0.51 -3.45 -5.95
N MET A 95 -0.37 -4.40 -6.89
CA MET A 95 -1.34 -5.49 -7.08
C MET A 95 -1.35 -6.46 -5.89
N GLU A 96 -0.18 -6.81 -5.35
CA GLU A 96 -0.10 -7.66 -4.16
C GLU A 96 -0.76 -7.02 -2.93
N VAL A 97 -0.58 -5.71 -2.72
CA VAL A 97 -1.29 -4.99 -1.65
C VAL A 97 -2.81 -5.03 -1.87
N LEU A 98 -3.28 -4.83 -3.11
CA LEU A 98 -4.71 -4.90 -3.42
C LEU A 98 -5.29 -6.29 -3.18
N THR A 99 -4.58 -7.35 -3.58
CA THR A 99 -4.95 -8.74 -3.31
C THR A 99 -5.03 -9.02 -1.81
N ALA A 100 -4.06 -8.56 -1.03
CA ALA A 100 -4.06 -8.72 0.42
C ALA A 100 -5.24 -7.99 1.08
N LEU A 101 -5.51 -6.74 0.68
CA LEU A 101 -6.66 -5.97 1.16
C LEU A 101 -7.99 -6.62 0.81
N GLU A 102 -8.09 -7.24 -0.36
CA GLU A 102 -9.28 -7.98 -0.78
C GLU A 102 -9.51 -9.22 0.10
N ARG A 103 -8.45 -9.96 0.44
CA ARG A 103 -8.55 -11.08 1.40
C ARG A 103 -9.06 -10.63 2.76
N ILE A 104 -8.65 -9.45 3.23
CA ILE A 104 -9.16 -8.86 4.49
C ILE A 104 -10.66 -8.59 4.37
N ALA A 105 -11.10 -7.97 3.27
CA ALA A 105 -12.50 -7.65 3.04
C ALA A 105 -13.37 -8.91 3.02
N VAL A 106 -12.98 -9.92 2.24
CA VAL A 106 -13.70 -11.20 2.13
C VAL A 106 -13.76 -11.93 3.49
N ALA A 107 -12.67 -11.95 4.25
CA ALA A 107 -12.65 -12.59 5.56
C ALA A 107 -13.56 -11.86 6.57
N GLY A 108 -13.56 -10.52 6.54
CA GLY A 108 -14.46 -9.72 7.37
C GLY A 108 -15.93 -9.95 7.03
N GLU A 109 -16.29 -9.94 5.75
CA GLU A 109 -17.66 -10.18 5.29
C GLU A 109 -18.15 -11.61 5.60
N GLY A 110 -17.28 -12.61 5.50
CA GLY A 110 -17.60 -14.02 5.74
C GLY A 110 -17.83 -14.34 7.22
N ASP A 111 -17.07 -13.71 8.11
CA ASP A 111 -17.23 -13.86 9.57
C ASP A 111 -16.85 -12.58 10.31
N ASN A 112 -17.84 -11.71 10.51
CA ASN A 112 -17.66 -10.47 11.24
C ASN A 112 -17.22 -10.70 12.70
N SER A 113 -17.40 -11.89 13.29
CA SER A 113 -16.99 -12.16 14.68
C SER A 113 -15.47 -12.10 14.88
N LEU A 114 -14.72 -12.20 13.78
CA LEU A 114 -13.27 -12.01 13.73
C LEU A 114 -12.86 -10.54 13.97
N LEU A 115 -13.80 -9.59 13.88
CA LEU A 115 -13.58 -8.16 14.01
C LEU A 115 -14.05 -7.63 15.38
N CYS A 116 -13.34 -6.61 15.87
CA CYS A 116 -13.56 -5.99 17.18
C CYS A 116 -14.95 -5.35 17.42
N HIS A 117 -15.82 -5.23 16.40
CA HIS A 117 -17.14 -4.60 16.49
C HIS A 117 -18.32 -5.55 16.26
N SER A 118 -18.13 -6.87 16.26
CA SER A 118 -19.29 -7.77 16.17
C SER A 118 -20.08 -7.81 17.47
N PRO A 119 -21.38 -7.44 17.48
CA PRO A 119 -22.24 -7.93 18.53
C PRO A 119 -22.24 -9.45 18.41
N SER A 120 -21.82 -10.13 19.48
CA SER A 120 -22.00 -11.57 19.61
C SER A 120 -23.46 -11.86 19.24
N LYS A 121 -23.70 -12.71 18.24
CA LYS A 121 -25.04 -13.26 18.03
C LYS A 121 -25.38 -14.03 19.31
N MET A 122 -26.03 -13.37 20.27
CA MET A 122 -26.70 -14.03 21.36
C MET A 122 -27.74 -14.93 20.72
N ALA A 123 -27.48 -16.23 20.78
CA ALA A 123 -28.48 -17.24 20.54
C ALA A 123 -29.64 -17.01 21.52
N ALA A 124 -30.83 -16.81 20.97
CA ALA A 124 -32.13 -17.00 21.62
C ALA A 124 -33.08 -17.58 20.56
#